data_AF-A0A7W1E4K4-F1
#
_entry.id   AF-A0A7W1E4K4-F1
#
_cell.length_a   1.000
_cell.length_b   1.000
_cell.length_c   1.000
_cell.angle_alpha   90.00
_cell.angle_beta   90.00
_cell.angle_gamma   90.00
#
_symmetry.space_group_name_H-M   'P 1'
#
loop_
_entity.id
_entity.type
_entity.pdbx_description
1 polymer ?
#
loop_
_entity_poly.entity_id
_entity_poly.type
_entity_poly.pdbx_seq_one_letter_code
_entity_poly.pdbx_strand_id
1 'polypeptide(L)' 'MDVVLVQWPAEAERLAALRADEVPRLLLVDNGASPPEPEDCLEDWVRVPASEAEVHSRLAGLSSR' A
#
# COMPACT_ATOMS: atom_id res chain seq x y z
N MET A 1 9.11 -9.50 7.02
CA MET A 1 8.59 -8.14 7.22
C MET A 1 7.08 -8.22 7.10
N ASP A 2 6.32 -7.77 8.09
CA ASP A 2 4.86 -7.70 7.98
C ASP A 2 4.50 -6.46 7.15
N VAL A 3 3.79 -6.67 6.03
CA VAL A 3 3.33 -5.58 5.16
C VAL A 3 1.87 -5.28 5.48
N VAL A 4 1.58 -4.04 5.83
CA VAL A 4 0.24 -3.61 6.24
C VAL A 4 -0.61 -3.20 5.04
N LEU A 5 -1.83 -3.74 4.95
CA LEU A 5 -2.81 -3.30 3.95
C LEU A 5 -3.59 -2.08 4.45
N VAL A 6 -3.74 -1.09 3.58
CA VAL A 6 -4.43 0.18 3.87
C VAL A 6 -5.36 0.52 2.72
N GLN A 7 -6.66 0.70 3.00
CA GLN A 7 -7.65 1.14 2.02
C GLN A 7 -7.45 2.62 1.71
N TRP A 8 -7.24 2.97 0.46
CA TRP A 8 -7.08 4.35 0.02
C TRP A 8 -8.25 4.77 -0.87
N PRO A 9 -8.90 5.92 -0.60
CA PRO A 9 -8.51 7.00 0.32
C PRO A 9 -9.11 6.91 1.74
N ALA A 10 -9.85 5.84 2.05
CA ALA A 10 -10.61 5.71 3.30
C ALA A 10 -9.74 5.76 4.57
N GLU A 11 -8.52 5.22 4.53
CA GLU A 11 -7.60 5.11 5.67
C GLU A 11 -6.39 6.07 5.54
N ALA A 12 -6.58 7.25 4.94
CA ALA A 12 -5.51 8.23 4.74
C ALA A 12 -4.80 8.64 6.05
N GLU A 13 -5.51 8.74 7.17
CA GLU A 13 -4.91 9.05 8.48
C GLU A 13 -4.01 7.91 8.98
N ARG A 14 -4.41 6.66 8.76
CA ARG A 14 -3.62 5.49 9.12
C ARG A 14 -2.35 5.39 8.26
N LEU A 15 -2.45 5.76 6.98
CA LEU A 15 -1.30 5.85 6.09
C LEU A 15 -0.25 6.82 6.63
N ALA A 16 -0.66 8.01 7.08
CA ALA A 16 0.26 9.00 7.64
C ALA A 16 0.98 8.48 8.89
N ALA A 17 0.28 7.76 9.78
CA ALA A 17 0.90 7.12 10.93
C ALA A 17 1.93 6.04 10.50
N LEU A 18 1.56 5.16 9.58
CA LEU A 18 2.46 4.10 9.09
C LEU A 18 3.71 4.63 8.37
N ARG A 19 3.59 5.78 7.70
CA ARG A 19 4.73 6.51 7.12
C ARG A 19 5.68 7.00 8.21
N ALA A 20 5.15 7.57 9.29
CA ALA A 20 5.96 8.05 10.42
C ALA A 20 6.68 6.90 11.16
N ASP A 21 6.05 5.73 11.25
CA ASP A 21 6.64 4.52 11.85
C ASP A 21 7.53 3.71 10.88
N GLU A 22 7.72 4.18 9.64
CA GLU A 22 8.52 3.50 8.59
C GLU A 22 8.09 2.03 8.36
N VAL A 23 6.81 1.71 8.58
CA VAL A 23 6.29 0.32 8.47
C VAL A 23 5.90 0.02 7.03
N PRO A 24 6.41 -1.02 6.37
CA PRO A 24 6.04 -1.33 4.98
C PRO A 24 4.54 -1.52 4.78
N ARG A 25 4.01 -0.88 3.74
CA ARG A 25 2.56 -0.75 3.54
C ARG A 25 2.18 -0.87 2.07
N LEU A 26 1.09 -1.59 1.82
CA LEU A 26 0.49 -1.72 0.50
C LEU A 26 -0.89 -1.05 0.51
N LEU A 27 -1.04 -0.03 -0.33
CA LEU A 27 -2.28 0.71 -0.48
C LEU A 27 -3.22 -0.01 -1.45
N LEU A 28 -4.46 -0.23 -1.00
CA LEU A 28 -5.56 -0.74 -1.81
C LEU A 28 -6.36 0.46 -2.30
N VAL A 29 -6.03 0.93 -3.51
CA VAL A 29 -6.59 2.14 -4.11
C VAL A 29 -7.93 1.83 -4.75
N ASP A 30 -9.00 2.44 -4.25
CA ASP A 30 -10.35 2.29 -4.79
C ASP A 30 -10.43 2.64 -6.28
N ASN A 31 -11.37 2.00 -6.98
CA ASN A 31 -11.62 2.30 -8.38
C ASN A 31 -12.15 3.73 -8.53
N GLY A 32 -11.40 4.59 -9.21
CA GLY A 32 -11.72 6.02 -9.35
C GLY A 32 -11.00 6.95 -8.37
N ALA A 33 -10.29 6.40 -7.37
CA ALA A 33 -9.37 7.18 -6.55
C ALA A 33 -8.02 7.36 -7.25
N SER A 34 -7.41 8.53 -7.06
CA SER A 34 -6.03 8.77 -7.48
C SER A 34 -5.08 8.12 -6.48
N PRO A 35 -4.12 7.29 -6.93
CA PRO A 35 -3.10 6.76 -6.04
C PRO A 35 -2.25 7.92 -5.52
N PRO A 36 -1.77 7.88 -4.26
CA PRO A 36 -0.80 8.84 -3.79
C PRO A 36 0.55 8.59 -4.46
N GLU A 37 1.38 9.63 -4.51
CA GLU A 37 2.79 9.47 -4.89
C GLU A 37 3.54 8.80 -3.73
N PRO A 38 4.22 7.67 -3.97
CA PRO A 38 5.00 7.00 -2.93
C PRO A 38 6.20 7.87 -2.56
N GLU A 39 6.29 8.24 -1.28
CA GLU A 39 7.38 9.08 -0.74
C GLU A 39 8.66 8.25 -0.49
N ASP A 40 8.49 6.94 -0.30
CA ASP A 40 9.50 6.03 0.19
C ASP A 40 9.44 4.65 -0.47
N CYS A 41 10.55 3.92 -0.37
CA CYS A 41 10.66 2.56 -0.88
C CYS A 41 9.82 1.53 -0.10
N LEU A 42 9.19 1.91 1.01
CA LEU A 42 8.38 1.00 1.83
C LEU A 42 6.88 1.12 1.53
N GLU A 43 6.53 1.92 0.52
CA GLU A 43 5.16 2.12 0.06
C GLU A 43 4.98 1.62 -1.37
N ASP A 44 3.97 0.77 -1.57
CA ASP A 44 3.48 0.37 -2.89
C ASP A 44 1.95 0.48 -2.91
N TRP A 45 1.34 0.46 -4.09
CA TRP A 45 -0.09 0.58 -4.24
C TRP A 45 -0.61 -0.31 -5.36
N VAL A 46 -1.83 -0.79 -5.17
CA VAL A 46 -2.55 -1.62 -6.14
C VAL A 46 -3.99 -1.16 -6.24
N ARG A 47 -4.53 -1.12 -7.45
CA ARG A 47 -5.89 -0.64 -7.69
C ARG A 47 -6.89 -1.78 -7.54
N VAL A 48 -7.91 -1.61 -6.71
CA VAL A 48 -8.97 -2.61 -6.57
C VAL A 48 -10.13 -2.35 -7.54
N PRO A 49 -10.75 -3.41 -8.12
CA PRO A 49 -10.47 -4.83 -7.88
C PRO A 49 -9.17 -5.29 -8.56
N ALA A 50 -8.25 -5.82 -7.76
CA ALA A 50 -7.01 -6.46 -8.22
C ALA A 50 -7.11 -7.97 -8.04
N SER A 51 -6.42 -8.71 -8.89
CA SER A 51 -6.29 -10.15 -8.69
C SER A 51 -5.41 -10.44 -7.47
N GLU A 52 -5.69 -11.53 -6.74
CA GLU A 52 -4.86 -11.94 -5.60
C GLU A 52 -3.38 -12.10 -5.97
N ALA A 53 -3.08 -12.56 -7.19
CA ALA A 53 -1.72 -12.66 -7.70
C ALA A 53 -1.02 -11.30 -7.82
N GLU A 54 -1.75 -10.23 -8.19
CA GLU A 54 -1.21 -8.89 -8.29
C GLU A 54 -0.87 -8.35 -6.89
N VAL A 55 -1.79 -8.50 -5.93
CA VAL A 55 -1.59 -8.15 -4.53
C VAL A 55 -0.38 -8.90 -3.96
N HIS A 56 -0.31 -10.22 -4.16
CA HIS A 56 0.80 -11.03 -3.67
C HIS A 56 2.15 -10.62 -4.28
N SER A 57 2.18 -10.31 -5.58
CA SER A 57 3.40 -9.84 -6.24
C SER A 57 3.87 -8.50 -5.66
N ARG A 58 2.96 -7.58 -5.28
CA ARG A 58 3.32 -6.33 -4.59
C ARG A 58 3.83 -6.57 -3.17
N LEU A 59 3.14 -7.43 -2.42
CA LEU A 59 3.56 -7.83 -1.06
C LEU A 59 4.96 -8.46 -1.06
N ALA A 60 5.27 -9.32 -2.04
CA ALA A 60 6.59 -9.92 -2.17
C ALA A 60 7.68 -8.88 -2.48
N GLY A 61 7.37 -7.88 -3.32
CA GLY A 61 8.26 -6.76 -3.60
C GLY A 61 8.57 -5.91 -2.37
N LEU A 62 7.57 -5.67 -1.52
CA LEU A 62 7.76 -4.94 -0.26
C LEU A 62 8.46 -5.78 0.83
N SER A 63 8.21 -7.09 0.87
CA SER A 63 8.80 -7.99 1.87
C SER A 63 10.27 -8.31 1.64
N SER A 64 10.78 -8.04 0.44
CA SER A 64 12.17 -8.29 0.03
C SER A 64 13.08 -7.06 0.14
N ARG A 65 12.54 -5.93 0.62
CA ARG A 65 13.27 -4.71 0.95
C ARG A 65 13.65 -4.71 2.44
#